data_AF-A0A1M6SI73-F1
#
_entry.id   AF-A0A1M6SI73-F1
#
_cell.length_a   1.000
_cell.length_b   1.000
_cell.length_c   1.000
_cell.angle_alpha   90.00
_cell.angle_beta   90.00
_cell.angle_gamma   90.00
#
_symmetry.space_group_name_H-M   'P 1'
#
loop_
_entity.id
_entity.type
_entity.pdbx_description
1 polymer ?
#
loop_
_entity_poly.entity_id
_entity_poly.type
_entity_poly.pdbx_seq_one_letter_code
_entity_poly.pdbx_strand_id
1 'polypeptide(L)'
;MSLLMAFSIVLVVLAIGDIVSTKSKAFIPSVFVAALLFLFGFWTFFPQDIVDLAGFQKPIIYLSMYLLITHMGTLLTIKELISQWKTITVALVGIVGICALTLTLGRVIFGWETVVIATPPLTGGIVAAIIMSEAAANMGMDDLAVLAIVTYVMQGFVGYPLTALMLKKEGTRLLNGFRSGELKPSKKTETNEEAKPHKKLIPPVPKNYLTTYVILAKLGITAWAAVGFANLIKPVVDISPFVMCLFFGVIAQELGFVEQRPLNLSSSFGFLITGLMAFIFAGLAKATPSMLAKIAIPLAGIIVIGVFGMAVLSMLIGKKLGYTKEMSFAIALTALYGFPPNYILTEEASKALTETDEEKEFLMDEMLPKMLVGGFTTVTIVSVIVAGIFINLL
;
A
#
# COMPACT_ATOMS: atom_id res chain seq x y z
N MET A 1 -8.02 -23.19 19.25
CA MET A 1 -8.98 -22.12 18.87
C MET A 1 -9.76 -22.59 17.66
N SER A 2 -11.09 -22.42 17.62
CA SER A 2 -11.90 -22.81 16.45
C SER A 2 -11.82 -21.77 15.34
N LEU A 3 -12.17 -22.16 14.10
CA LEU A 3 -12.24 -21.27 12.94
C LEU A 3 -13.06 -20.00 13.22
N LEU A 4 -14.28 -20.17 13.73
CA LEU A 4 -15.19 -19.05 13.99
C LEU A 4 -14.66 -18.15 15.12
N MET A 5 -14.03 -18.72 16.15
CA MET A 5 -13.42 -17.92 17.22
C MET A 5 -12.25 -17.08 16.68
N ALA A 6 -11.36 -17.68 15.88
CA ALA A 6 -10.24 -16.98 15.27
C ALA A 6 -10.71 -15.85 14.36
N PHE A 7 -11.68 -16.14 13.49
CA PHE A 7 -12.30 -15.18 12.59
C PHE A 7 -12.95 -14.01 13.34
N SER A 8 -13.72 -14.30 14.39
CA SER A 8 -14.35 -13.27 15.21
C SER A 8 -13.32 -12.39 15.92
N ILE A 9 -12.25 -12.96 16.47
CA ILE A 9 -11.18 -12.18 17.12
C ILE A 9 -10.51 -11.23 16.13
N VAL A 10 -10.14 -11.73 14.95
CA VAL A 10 -9.54 -10.92 13.88
C VAL A 10 -10.45 -9.75 13.51
N LEU A 11 -11.75 -10.02 13.30
CA LEU A 11 -12.72 -8.96 12.99
C LEU A 11 -12.92 -7.96 14.12
N VAL A 12 -12.96 -8.42 15.38
CA VAL A 12 -13.10 -7.52 16.54
C VAL A 12 -11.90 -6.57 16.61
N VAL A 13 -10.68 -7.07 16.39
CA VAL A 13 -9.48 -6.21 16.37
C VAL A 13 -9.55 -5.16 15.27
N LEU A 14 -9.89 -5.56 14.05
CA LEU A 14 -10.03 -4.63 12.91
C LEU A 14 -11.14 -3.61 13.17
N ALA A 15 -12.28 -4.05 13.68
CA ALA A 15 -13.41 -3.18 14.02
C ALA A 15 -13.08 -2.17 15.12
N ILE A 16 -12.31 -2.55 16.15
CA ILE A 16 -11.83 -1.60 17.15
C ILE A 16 -10.96 -0.53 16.49
N GLY A 17 -10.09 -0.92 15.54
CA GLY A 17 -9.30 0.02 14.75
C GLY A 17 -10.18 1.04 14.02
N ASP A 18 -11.18 0.57 13.27
CA ASP A 18 -12.11 1.43 12.53
C ASP A 18 -12.91 2.37 13.43
N ILE A 19 -13.37 1.87 14.58
CA ILE A 19 -14.14 2.66 15.56
C ILE A 19 -13.26 3.78 16.13
N VAL A 20 -12.01 3.47 16.50
CA VAL A 20 -11.07 4.48 17.03
C VAL A 20 -10.73 5.52 15.97
N SER A 21 -10.47 5.09 14.73
CA SER A 21 -10.22 5.98 13.59
C SER A 21 -11.40 6.91 13.31
N THR A 22 -12.61 6.36 13.26
CA THR A 22 -13.84 7.13 13.04
C THR A 22 -14.06 8.15 14.15
N LYS A 23 -13.96 7.74 15.43
CA LYS A 23 -14.13 8.64 16.58
C LYS A 23 -13.06 9.73 16.63
N SER A 24 -11.84 9.42 16.22
CA SER A 24 -10.73 10.38 16.17
C SER A 24 -10.69 11.23 14.89
N LYS A 25 -11.66 11.07 13.98
CA LYS A 25 -11.67 11.74 12.66
C LYS A 25 -10.35 11.52 11.91
N ALA A 26 -9.95 10.25 11.82
CA ALA A 26 -8.71 9.76 11.21
C ALA A 26 -7.42 10.37 11.80
N PHE A 27 -7.46 10.96 13.00
CA PHE A 27 -6.25 11.41 13.69
C PHE A 27 -5.40 10.23 14.17
N ILE A 28 -6.06 9.14 14.62
CA ILE A 28 -5.41 7.86 14.93
C ILE A 28 -5.87 6.86 13.88
N PRO A 29 -5.00 6.43 12.94
CA PRO A 29 -5.41 5.56 11.83
C PRO A 29 -5.85 4.17 12.30
N SER A 30 -6.85 3.57 11.64
CA SER A 30 -7.33 2.22 12.00
C SER A 30 -6.22 1.19 11.91
N VAL A 31 -5.42 1.28 10.84
CA VAL A 31 -4.29 0.37 10.59
C VAL A 31 -3.24 0.44 11.68
N PHE A 32 -3.03 1.60 12.31
CA PHE A 32 -2.10 1.77 13.42
C PHE A 32 -2.64 1.12 14.70
N VAL A 33 -3.92 1.34 15.01
CA VAL A 33 -4.58 0.74 16.18
C VAL A 33 -4.63 -0.78 16.05
N ALA A 34 -5.06 -1.28 14.88
CA ALA A 34 -5.11 -2.70 14.62
C ALA A 34 -3.72 -3.34 14.70
N ALA A 35 -2.68 -2.70 14.15
CA ALA A 35 -1.30 -3.18 14.29
C ALA A 35 -0.86 -3.31 15.75
N LEU A 36 -1.15 -2.30 16.60
CA LEU A 36 -0.84 -2.37 18.03
C LEU A 36 -1.59 -3.51 18.71
N LEU A 37 -2.89 -3.66 18.45
CA LEU A 37 -3.71 -4.71 19.04
C LEU A 37 -3.25 -6.11 18.63
N PHE A 38 -2.89 -6.31 17.34
CA PHE A 38 -2.29 -7.56 16.89
C PHE A 38 -0.94 -7.81 17.54
N LEU A 39 -0.06 -6.81 17.60
CA LEU A 39 1.27 -6.93 18.20
C LEU A 39 1.18 -7.35 19.68
N PHE A 40 0.40 -6.63 20.48
CA PHE A 40 0.18 -6.98 21.89
C PHE A 40 -0.56 -8.31 22.05
N GLY A 41 -1.51 -8.61 21.15
CA GLY A 41 -2.19 -9.90 21.11
C GLY A 41 -1.21 -11.05 20.94
N PHE A 42 -0.26 -10.96 20.00
CA PHE A 42 0.78 -11.99 19.79
C PHE A 42 1.73 -12.15 20.96
N TRP A 43 1.96 -11.09 21.75
CA TRP A 43 2.81 -11.17 22.94
C TRP A 43 2.13 -11.84 24.13
N THR A 44 0.81 -12.00 24.08
CA THR A 44 0.02 -12.37 25.26
C THR A 44 -0.78 -13.64 25.04
N PHE A 45 -1.71 -13.67 24.09
CA PHE A 45 -2.70 -14.76 23.96
C PHE A 45 -3.10 -15.14 22.53
N PHE A 46 -2.70 -14.39 21.50
CA PHE A 46 -2.94 -14.80 20.11
C PHE A 46 -1.96 -15.90 19.70
N PRO A 47 -2.45 -17.01 19.12
CA PRO A 47 -1.55 -17.94 18.45
C PRO A 47 -0.96 -17.29 17.20
N GLN A 48 0.28 -17.65 16.86
CA GLN A 48 1.02 -17.03 15.75
C GLN A 48 0.34 -17.23 14.39
N ASP A 49 -0.47 -18.28 14.26
CA ASP A 49 -1.23 -18.66 13.07
C ASP A 49 -2.72 -18.25 13.15
N ILE A 50 -3.12 -17.34 14.05
CA ILE A 50 -4.52 -16.89 14.22
C ILE A 50 -5.19 -16.49 12.90
N VAL A 51 -4.45 -15.89 11.97
CA VAL A 51 -4.96 -15.45 10.67
C VAL A 51 -5.22 -16.63 9.74
N ASP A 52 -4.36 -17.63 9.74
CA ASP A 52 -4.60 -18.88 9.00
C ASP A 52 -5.77 -19.66 9.62
N LEU A 53 -5.85 -19.70 10.96
CA LEU A 53 -6.97 -20.28 11.70
C LEU A 53 -8.30 -19.56 11.44
N ALA A 54 -8.27 -18.27 11.11
CA ALA A 54 -9.44 -17.49 10.72
C ALA A 54 -9.89 -17.76 9.26
N GLY A 55 -9.21 -18.64 8.54
CA GLY A 55 -9.51 -19.01 7.16
C GLY A 55 -8.83 -18.11 6.11
N PHE A 56 -7.99 -17.16 6.53
CA PHE A 56 -7.28 -16.24 5.64
C PHE A 56 -5.92 -16.80 5.19
N GLN A 57 -5.95 -18.01 4.66
CA GLN A 57 -4.76 -18.71 4.18
C GLN A 57 -4.13 -18.04 2.95
N LYS A 58 -2.84 -18.28 2.71
CA LYS A 58 -2.09 -17.68 1.59
C LYS A 58 -2.80 -17.72 0.21
N PRO A 59 -3.45 -18.83 -0.22
CA PRO A 59 -4.13 -18.86 -1.53
C PRO A 59 -5.25 -17.83 -1.66
N ILE A 60 -6.11 -17.68 -0.64
CA ILE A 60 -7.20 -16.71 -0.68
C ILE A 60 -6.67 -15.27 -0.61
N ILE A 61 -5.58 -15.05 0.12
CA ILE A 61 -4.90 -13.75 0.20
C ILE A 61 -4.32 -13.34 -1.15
N TYR A 62 -3.58 -14.22 -1.82
CA TYR A 62 -3.00 -13.90 -3.13
C TYR A 62 -4.09 -13.67 -4.18
N LEU A 63 -5.16 -14.48 -4.16
CA LEU A 63 -6.32 -14.22 -5.00
C LEU A 63 -6.92 -12.83 -4.72
N SER A 64 -7.10 -12.48 -3.44
CA SER A 64 -7.61 -11.18 -3.01
C SER A 64 -6.74 -10.03 -3.53
N MET A 65 -5.41 -10.13 -3.42
CA MET A 65 -4.49 -9.12 -3.95
C MET A 65 -4.66 -8.91 -5.45
N TYR A 66 -4.65 -9.97 -6.26
CA TYR A 66 -4.80 -9.85 -7.71
C TYR A 66 -6.14 -9.23 -8.11
N LEU A 67 -7.25 -9.66 -7.47
CA LEU A 67 -8.57 -9.11 -7.75
C LEU A 67 -8.70 -7.66 -7.30
N LEU A 68 -8.24 -7.32 -6.10
CA LEU A 68 -8.28 -5.96 -5.56
C LEU A 68 -7.49 -4.99 -6.42
N ILE A 69 -6.29 -5.36 -6.83
CA ILE A 69 -5.42 -4.49 -7.64
C ILE A 69 -5.98 -4.32 -9.05
N THR A 70 -6.50 -5.39 -9.65
CA THR A 70 -7.19 -5.29 -10.95
C THR A 70 -8.43 -4.40 -10.83
N HIS A 71 -9.18 -4.51 -9.74
CA HIS A 71 -10.31 -3.65 -9.43
C HIS A 71 -9.89 -2.18 -9.25
N MET A 72 -8.77 -1.90 -8.57
CA MET A 72 -8.22 -0.54 -8.47
C MET A 72 -7.86 0.04 -9.85
N GLY A 73 -7.38 -0.79 -10.77
CA GLY A 73 -7.13 -0.39 -12.16
C GLY A 73 -8.39 0.18 -12.82
N THR A 74 -9.56 -0.38 -12.53
CA THR A 74 -10.85 0.11 -13.09
C THR A 74 -11.27 1.49 -12.58
N LEU A 75 -10.58 2.04 -11.57
CA LEU A 75 -10.85 3.38 -11.02
C LEU A 75 -10.12 4.48 -11.79
N LEU A 76 -9.17 4.12 -12.66
CA LEU A 76 -8.28 5.05 -13.35
C LEU A 76 -8.53 5.01 -14.86
N THR A 77 -8.38 6.16 -15.49
CA THR A 77 -8.29 6.26 -16.96
C THR A 77 -6.85 6.04 -17.44
N ILE A 78 -6.68 5.73 -18.74
CA ILE A 78 -5.33 5.61 -19.35
C ILE A 78 -4.52 6.91 -19.16
N LYS A 79 -5.17 8.07 -19.29
CA LYS A 79 -4.52 9.38 -19.14
C LYS A 79 -4.04 9.58 -17.69
N GLU A 80 -4.88 9.24 -16.72
CA GLU A 80 -4.54 9.31 -15.30
C GLU A 80 -3.37 8.39 -14.98
N LEU A 81 -3.34 7.17 -15.52
CA LEU A 81 -2.25 6.23 -15.32
C LEU A 81 -0.91 6.74 -15.89
N ILE A 82 -0.93 7.23 -17.14
CA ILE A 82 0.27 7.81 -17.78
C ILE A 82 0.77 9.02 -16.97
N SER A 83 -0.14 9.82 -16.40
CA SER A 83 0.24 10.99 -15.61
C SER A 83 0.96 10.65 -14.29
N GLN A 84 0.95 9.38 -13.85
CA GLN A 84 1.59 8.94 -12.61
C GLN A 84 3.12 8.79 -12.70
N TRP A 85 3.76 9.08 -13.83
CA TRP A 85 5.23 9.06 -13.91
C TRP A 85 5.89 10.00 -12.88
N LYS A 86 5.22 11.11 -12.55
CA LYS A 86 5.65 12.04 -11.48
C LYS A 86 5.61 11.35 -10.12
N THR A 87 4.53 10.64 -9.82
CA THR A 87 4.38 9.82 -8.61
C THR A 87 5.49 8.78 -8.48
N ILE A 88 5.78 8.05 -9.57
CA ILE A 88 6.90 7.08 -9.63
C ILE A 88 8.21 7.79 -9.30
N THR A 89 8.48 8.94 -9.92
CA THR A 89 9.71 9.71 -9.71
C THR A 89 9.85 10.16 -8.25
N VAL A 90 8.78 10.69 -7.64
CA VAL A 90 8.77 11.11 -6.23
C VAL A 90 9.06 9.93 -5.30
N ALA A 91 8.41 8.78 -5.55
CA ALA A 91 8.60 7.58 -4.75
C ALA A 91 10.05 7.06 -4.82
N LEU A 92 10.63 7.01 -6.02
CA LEU A 92 12.03 6.60 -6.23
C LEU A 92 13.02 7.55 -5.55
N VAL A 93 12.82 8.86 -5.67
CA VAL A 93 13.67 9.84 -5.02
C VAL A 93 13.53 9.80 -3.49
N GLY A 94 12.34 9.48 -2.97
CA GLY A 94 12.14 9.19 -1.56
C GLY A 94 13.01 8.04 -1.07
N ILE A 95 13.07 6.94 -1.83
CA ILE A 95 13.95 5.79 -1.53
C ILE A 95 15.43 6.17 -1.61
N VAL A 96 15.84 6.94 -2.63
CA VAL A 96 17.20 7.49 -2.70
C VAL A 96 17.51 8.31 -1.45
N GLY A 97 16.54 9.07 -0.93
CA GLY A 97 16.66 9.82 0.32
C GLY A 97 16.90 8.94 1.54
N ILE A 98 16.18 7.81 1.63
CA ILE A 98 16.44 6.78 2.66
C ILE A 98 17.90 6.33 2.55
N CYS A 99 18.27 5.77 1.39
CA CYS A 99 19.60 5.18 1.19
C CYS A 99 20.72 6.18 1.44
N ALA A 100 20.58 7.42 0.94
CA ALA A 100 21.59 8.45 1.09
C ALA A 100 21.85 8.81 2.55
N LEU A 101 20.79 9.03 3.35
CA LEU A 101 20.98 9.39 4.76
C LEU A 101 21.34 8.21 5.65
N THR A 102 20.82 7.01 5.40
CA THR A 102 21.21 5.84 6.20
C THR A 102 22.67 5.48 5.93
N LEU A 103 23.12 5.45 4.67
CA LEU A 103 24.53 5.15 4.31
C LEU A 103 25.54 6.23 4.73
N THR A 104 25.09 7.46 4.98
CA THR A 104 25.95 8.55 5.46
C THR A 104 25.83 8.74 6.96
N LEU A 105 24.74 9.36 7.44
CA LEU A 105 24.53 9.65 8.86
C LEU A 105 24.28 8.38 9.67
N GLY A 106 23.48 7.45 9.15
CA GLY A 106 23.21 6.18 9.83
C GLY A 106 24.50 5.37 10.03
N ARG A 107 25.40 5.36 9.03
CA ARG A 107 26.68 4.64 9.11
C ARG A 107 27.55 5.16 10.24
N VAL A 108 27.62 6.48 10.42
CA VAL A 108 28.43 7.11 11.48
C VAL A 108 27.91 6.74 12.87
N ILE A 109 26.60 6.55 13.02
CA ILE A 109 25.96 6.30 14.33
C ILE A 109 25.88 4.80 14.65
N PHE A 110 25.58 3.95 13.67
CA PHE A 110 25.21 2.54 13.88
C PHE A 110 26.15 1.52 13.24
N GLY A 111 27.18 1.97 12.53
CA GLY A 111 28.11 1.09 11.81
C GLY A 111 27.62 0.69 10.42
N TRP A 112 28.50 0.05 9.65
CA TRP A 112 28.25 -0.28 8.25
C TRP A 112 27.24 -1.42 8.11
N GLU A 113 27.48 -2.54 8.80
CA GLU A 113 26.70 -3.76 8.61
C GLU A 113 25.25 -3.55 9.06
N THR A 114 25.04 -2.85 10.17
CA THR A 114 23.71 -2.47 10.66
C THR A 114 22.91 -1.71 9.61
N VAL A 115 23.53 -0.71 8.97
CA VAL A 115 22.87 0.13 7.97
C VAL A 115 22.60 -0.65 6.69
N VAL A 116 23.57 -1.41 6.21
CA VAL A 116 23.43 -2.21 4.99
C VAL A 116 22.30 -3.22 5.15
N ILE A 117 22.17 -3.85 6.32
CA ILE A 117 21.12 -4.85 6.58
C ILE A 117 19.74 -4.22 6.80
N ALA A 118 19.65 -3.12 7.55
CA ALA A 118 18.36 -2.53 7.93
C ALA A 118 17.76 -1.58 6.86
N THR A 119 18.57 -1.01 5.96
CA THR A 119 18.09 -0.04 4.96
C THR A 119 17.16 -0.68 3.90
N PRO A 120 17.49 -1.81 3.25
CA PRO A 120 16.61 -2.40 2.25
C PRO A 120 15.21 -2.77 2.77
N PRO A 121 15.04 -3.39 3.96
CA PRO A 121 13.73 -3.60 4.57
C PRO A 121 12.90 -2.31 4.70
N LEU A 122 13.56 -1.17 4.97
CA LEU A 122 12.94 0.16 5.08
C LEU A 122 12.45 0.72 3.74
N THR A 123 12.99 0.22 2.62
CA THR A 123 12.62 0.64 1.25
C THR A 123 11.51 -0.21 0.63
N GLY A 124 10.98 -1.15 1.40
CA GLY A 124 9.61 -1.61 1.21
C GLY A 124 9.46 -3.04 0.76
N GLY A 125 9.75 -4.02 1.60
CA GLY A 125 9.13 -5.31 1.35
C GLY A 125 9.63 -6.43 2.22
N ILE A 126 8.73 -7.39 2.46
CA ILE A 126 9.08 -8.61 3.17
C ILE A 126 10.18 -9.37 2.43
N VAL A 127 10.24 -9.28 1.10
CA VAL A 127 11.28 -9.91 0.28
C VAL A 127 12.65 -9.33 0.59
N ALA A 128 12.78 -8.00 0.61
CA ALA A 128 14.03 -7.34 1.00
C ALA A 128 14.44 -7.70 2.42
N ALA A 129 13.47 -7.76 3.35
CA ALA A 129 13.72 -8.19 4.72
C ALA A 129 14.25 -9.62 4.83
N ILE A 130 13.66 -10.54 4.06
CA ILE A 130 14.11 -11.94 4.01
C ILE A 130 15.52 -12.02 3.42
N ILE A 131 15.77 -11.39 2.27
CA ILE A 131 17.10 -11.41 1.61
C ILE A 131 18.19 -10.91 2.56
N MET A 132 17.98 -9.77 3.20
CA MET A 132 18.98 -9.20 4.12
C MET A 132 19.10 -10.03 5.41
N SER A 133 18.00 -10.59 5.91
CA SER A 133 18.03 -11.47 7.08
C SER A 133 18.81 -12.75 6.82
N GLU A 134 18.60 -13.39 5.68
CA GLU A 134 19.32 -14.62 5.30
C GLU A 134 20.80 -14.34 5.06
N ALA A 135 21.14 -13.23 4.39
CA ALA A 135 22.53 -12.81 4.20
C ALA A 135 23.26 -12.60 5.54
N ALA A 136 22.64 -11.87 6.46
CA ALA A 136 23.19 -11.63 7.79
C ALA A 136 23.38 -12.92 8.59
N ALA A 137 22.38 -13.82 8.58
CA ALA A 137 22.46 -15.11 9.27
C ALA A 137 23.58 -15.99 8.71
N ASN A 138 23.76 -16.03 7.39
CA ASN A 138 24.84 -16.80 6.74
C ASN A 138 26.25 -16.29 7.11
N MET A 139 26.36 -15.04 7.54
CA MET A 139 27.61 -14.43 8.02
C MET A 139 27.79 -14.53 9.54
N GLY A 140 26.88 -15.21 10.25
CA GLY A 140 26.88 -15.32 11.71
C GLY A 140 26.43 -14.06 12.44
N MET A 141 25.75 -13.14 11.76
CA MET A 141 25.25 -11.86 12.29
C MET A 141 23.78 -11.95 12.73
N ASP A 142 23.49 -12.86 13.66
CA ASP A 142 22.12 -13.21 14.05
C ASP A 142 21.29 -12.01 14.54
N ASP A 143 21.89 -11.11 15.31
CA ASP A 143 21.22 -9.90 15.80
C ASP A 143 20.84 -8.94 14.65
N LEU A 144 21.64 -8.89 13.58
CA LEU A 144 21.34 -8.08 12.40
C LEU A 144 20.31 -8.76 11.48
N ALA A 145 20.31 -10.09 11.43
CA ALA A 145 19.25 -10.84 10.76
C ALA A 145 17.88 -10.52 11.37
N VAL A 146 17.82 -10.53 12.70
CA VAL A 146 16.66 -10.08 13.48
C VAL A 146 16.31 -8.62 13.16
N LEU A 147 17.29 -7.73 13.10
CA LEU A 147 17.08 -6.32 12.75
C LEU A 147 16.43 -6.14 11.38
N ALA A 148 16.81 -6.92 10.37
CA ALA A 148 16.20 -6.83 9.04
C ALA A 148 14.69 -7.09 9.07
N ILE A 149 14.28 -8.19 9.72
CA ILE A 149 12.87 -8.57 9.85
C ILE A 149 12.11 -7.56 10.70
N VAL A 150 12.66 -7.16 11.83
CA VAL A 150 11.99 -6.23 12.74
C VAL A 150 11.86 -4.84 12.12
N THR A 151 12.85 -4.39 11.34
CA THR A 151 12.75 -3.11 10.61
C THR A 151 11.56 -3.10 9.67
N TYR A 152 11.37 -4.17 8.89
CA TYR A 152 10.22 -4.30 8.01
C TYR A 152 8.88 -4.32 8.75
N VAL A 153 8.83 -4.99 9.91
CA VAL A 153 7.60 -5.10 10.70
C VAL A 153 7.26 -3.79 11.42
N MET A 154 8.26 -3.07 11.91
CA MET A 154 8.08 -1.91 12.78
C MET A 154 7.97 -0.58 12.04
N GLN A 155 8.51 -0.47 10.82
CA GLN A 155 8.46 0.78 10.04
C GLN A 155 7.03 1.29 9.79
N GLY A 156 6.04 0.39 9.70
CA GLY A 156 4.65 0.75 9.49
C GLY A 156 4.10 1.63 10.62
N PHE A 157 4.55 1.42 11.86
CA PHE A 157 4.11 2.22 13.02
C PHE A 157 4.53 3.70 12.91
N VAL A 158 5.58 4.00 12.14
CA VAL A 158 5.97 5.37 11.81
C VAL A 158 5.26 5.84 10.53
N GLY A 159 5.16 4.97 9.53
CA GLY A 159 4.52 5.29 8.25
C GLY A 159 3.04 5.65 8.37
N TYR A 160 2.24 4.85 9.07
CA TYR A 160 0.79 5.03 9.17
C TYR A 160 0.37 6.41 9.70
N PRO A 161 0.83 6.87 10.89
CA PRO A 161 0.44 8.18 11.41
C PRO A 161 0.98 9.33 10.54
N LEU A 162 2.21 9.25 10.04
CA LEU A 162 2.76 10.29 9.18
C LEU A 162 1.97 10.43 7.88
N THR A 163 1.62 9.31 7.24
CA THR A 163 0.80 9.31 6.03
C THR A 163 -0.58 9.89 6.31
N ALA A 164 -1.26 9.45 7.37
CA ALA A 164 -2.58 9.98 7.72
C ALA A 164 -2.56 11.50 7.91
N LEU A 165 -1.52 12.02 8.60
CA LEU A 165 -1.33 13.45 8.77
C LEU A 165 -1.11 14.18 7.44
N MET A 166 -0.28 13.62 6.54
CA MET A 166 -0.01 14.24 5.24
C MET A 166 -1.22 14.21 4.33
N LEU A 167 -1.92 13.08 4.25
CA LEU A 167 -3.15 12.92 3.48
C LEU A 167 -4.26 13.84 3.99
N LYS A 168 -4.40 14.01 5.31
CA LYS A 168 -5.39 14.94 5.87
C LYS A 168 -5.09 16.39 5.51
N LYS A 169 -3.82 16.80 5.54
CA LYS A 169 -3.42 18.15 5.11
C LYS A 169 -3.65 18.37 3.62
N GLU A 170 -3.24 17.41 2.78
CA GLU A 170 -3.43 17.50 1.33
C GLU A 170 -4.91 17.45 0.95
N GLY A 171 -5.68 16.54 1.55
CA GLY A 171 -7.12 16.44 1.37
C GLY A 171 -7.85 17.73 1.78
N THR A 172 -7.44 18.39 2.86
CA THR A 172 -8.03 19.68 3.27
C THR A 172 -7.77 20.76 2.20
N ARG A 173 -6.55 20.81 1.65
CA ARG A 173 -6.21 21.74 0.56
C ARG A 173 -7.05 21.47 -0.68
N LEU A 174 -7.13 20.21 -1.10
CA LEU A 174 -7.92 19.78 -2.26
C LEU A 174 -9.40 20.10 -2.07
N LEU A 175 -9.95 19.80 -0.89
CA LEU A 175 -11.36 20.05 -0.56
C LEU A 175 -11.69 21.55 -0.58
N ASN A 176 -10.81 22.39 -0.04
CA ASN A 176 -10.99 23.84 -0.10
C ASN A 176 -10.96 24.37 -1.54
N GLY A 177 -10.08 23.83 -2.39
CA GLY A 177 -10.04 24.15 -3.81
C GLY A 177 -11.30 23.70 -4.56
N PHE A 178 -11.85 22.54 -4.19
CA PHE A 178 -13.10 22.01 -4.75
C PHE A 178 -14.31 22.88 -4.36
N ARG A 179 -14.46 23.17 -3.06
CA ARG A 179 -15.57 23.99 -2.53
C ARG A 179 -15.55 25.43 -3.03
N SER A 180 -14.36 25.99 -3.30
CA SER A 180 -14.21 27.33 -3.88
C SER A 180 -14.41 27.36 -5.41
N GLY A 181 -14.53 26.21 -6.07
CA GLY A 181 -14.62 26.10 -7.52
C GLY A 181 -13.31 26.30 -8.28
N GLU A 182 -12.18 26.46 -7.58
CA GLU A 182 -10.83 26.53 -8.17
C GLU A 182 -10.44 25.20 -8.81
N LEU A 183 -10.74 24.09 -8.12
CA LEU A 183 -10.49 22.73 -8.59
C LEU A 183 -11.80 22.12 -9.07
N LYS A 184 -11.83 21.70 -10.34
CA LYS A 184 -12.98 21.01 -10.91
C LYS A 184 -12.80 19.51 -10.76
N PRO A 185 -13.89 18.75 -10.54
CA PRO A 185 -13.81 17.30 -10.57
C PRO A 185 -13.31 16.85 -11.95
N SER A 186 -12.39 15.87 -11.96
CA SER A 186 -12.06 15.15 -13.18
C SER A 186 -13.37 14.54 -13.67
N LYS A 187 -13.85 14.91 -14.86
CA LYS A 187 -15.08 14.34 -15.44
C LYS A 187 -14.85 12.86 -15.71
N LYS A 188 -14.97 12.02 -14.69
CA LYS A 188 -15.22 10.59 -14.85
C LYS A 188 -16.67 10.49 -15.27
N THR A 189 -16.88 9.77 -16.36
CA THR A 189 -18.10 9.75 -17.16
C THR A 189 -19.27 9.14 -16.39
N GLU A 190 -19.82 9.87 -15.42
CA GLU A 190 -21.17 9.66 -14.92
C GLU A 190 -22.08 10.63 -15.70
N THR A 191 -22.80 10.03 -16.66
CA THR A 191 -24.16 10.39 -17.08
C THR A 191 -24.64 11.81 -16.73
N ASN A 192 -24.12 12.81 -17.46
CA ASN A 192 -24.94 13.93 -17.89
C ASN A 192 -25.29 13.67 -19.36
N GLU A 193 -26.59 13.71 -19.68
CA GLU A 193 -27.22 13.33 -20.95
C GLU A 193 -26.76 14.13 -22.20
N GLU A 194 -25.71 14.95 -22.12
CA GLU A 194 -25.29 15.85 -23.20
C GLU A 194 -23.84 15.68 -23.68
N ALA A 195 -23.04 14.79 -23.08
CA ALA A 195 -21.74 14.41 -23.63
C ALA A 195 -21.86 13.06 -24.35
N LYS A 196 -21.77 13.07 -25.69
CA LYS A 196 -21.77 11.85 -26.52
C LYS A 196 -20.92 10.76 -25.85
N PRO A 197 -21.48 9.60 -25.47
CA PRO A 197 -20.71 8.57 -24.80
C PRO A 197 -19.61 8.12 -25.76
N HIS A 198 -18.36 8.14 -25.31
CA HIS A 198 -17.29 7.42 -26.00
C HIS A 198 -17.79 5.98 -26.16
N LYS A 199 -18.05 5.55 -27.41
CA LYS A 199 -18.45 4.17 -27.69
C LYS A 199 -17.28 3.28 -27.26
N LYS A 200 -17.46 2.56 -26.16
CA LYS A 200 -16.52 1.51 -25.74
C LYS A 200 -16.51 0.41 -26.81
N LEU A 201 -15.35 -0.24 -26.98
CA LEU A 201 -15.17 -1.28 -28.00
C LEU A 201 -16.07 -2.48 -27.74
N ILE A 202 -16.22 -2.85 -26.46
CA ILE A 202 -17.08 -3.92 -26.00
C ILE A 202 -18.34 -3.28 -25.42
N PRO A 203 -19.54 -3.64 -25.92
CA PRO A 203 -20.79 -3.12 -25.38
C PRO A 203 -20.99 -3.61 -23.93
N PRO A 204 -21.59 -2.77 -23.06
CA PRO A 204 -21.85 -3.15 -21.68
C PRO A 204 -22.81 -4.35 -21.63
N VAL A 205 -22.54 -5.27 -20.72
CA VAL A 205 -23.43 -6.42 -20.47
C VAL A 205 -24.78 -5.86 -19.95
N PRO A 206 -25.93 -6.35 -20.45
CA PRO A 206 -27.23 -5.88 -19.97
C PRO A 206 -27.36 -6.09 -18.46
N LYS A 207 -27.99 -5.14 -17.75
CA LYS A 207 -28.09 -5.14 -16.28
C LYS A 207 -28.62 -6.47 -15.70
N ASN A 208 -29.53 -7.13 -16.42
CA ASN A 208 -30.12 -8.42 -16.00
C ASN A 208 -29.11 -9.57 -15.93
N TYR A 209 -27.96 -9.45 -16.60
CA TYR A 209 -26.88 -10.45 -16.60
C TYR A 209 -25.66 -10.03 -15.77
N LEU A 210 -25.65 -8.83 -15.19
CA LEU A 210 -24.59 -8.33 -14.29
C LEU A 210 -24.71 -8.93 -12.89
N THR A 211 -24.61 -10.26 -12.81
CA THR A 211 -24.58 -10.99 -11.54
C THR A 211 -23.18 -10.92 -10.91
N THR A 212 -23.10 -11.18 -9.60
CA THR A 212 -21.83 -11.31 -8.86
C THR A 212 -20.84 -12.23 -9.58
N TYR A 213 -21.30 -13.38 -10.09
CA TYR A 213 -20.44 -14.34 -10.78
C TYR A 213 -19.92 -13.82 -12.12
N VAL A 214 -20.75 -13.10 -12.88
CA VAL A 214 -20.32 -12.50 -14.15
C VAL A 214 -19.28 -11.42 -13.91
N ILE A 215 -19.49 -10.54 -12.93
CA ILE A 215 -18.55 -9.48 -12.57
C ILE A 215 -17.21 -10.07 -12.12
N LEU A 216 -17.25 -11.05 -11.19
CA LEU A 216 -16.04 -11.70 -10.68
C LEU A 216 -15.33 -12.52 -11.76
N ALA A 217 -16.04 -13.18 -12.67
CA ALA A 217 -15.44 -13.91 -13.78
C ALA A 217 -14.66 -12.98 -14.70
N LYS A 218 -15.26 -11.84 -15.09
CA LYS A 218 -14.61 -10.85 -15.96
C LYS A 218 -13.38 -10.23 -15.30
N LEU A 219 -13.49 -9.91 -14.01
CA LEU A 219 -12.36 -9.42 -13.22
C LEU A 219 -11.24 -10.47 -13.09
N GLY A 220 -11.60 -11.72 -12.80
CA GLY A 220 -10.67 -12.83 -12.69
C GLY A 220 -9.95 -13.15 -14.00
N ILE A 221 -10.66 -13.15 -15.13
CA ILE A 221 -10.08 -13.31 -16.46
C ILE A 221 -9.09 -12.18 -16.76
N THR A 222 -9.43 -10.93 -16.39
CA THR A 222 -8.55 -9.77 -16.56
C THR A 222 -7.28 -9.92 -15.72
N ALA A 223 -7.41 -10.31 -14.44
CA ALA A 223 -6.27 -10.55 -13.57
C ALA A 223 -5.38 -11.70 -14.08
N TRP A 224 -6.00 -12.80 -14.52
CA TRP A 224 -5.29 -13.94 -15.10
C TRP A 224 -4.52 -13.56 -16.36
N ALA A 225 -5.13 -12.81 -17.28
CA ALA A 225 -4.48 -12.31 -18.48
C ALA A 225 -3.29 -11.40 -18.14
N ALA A 226 -3.43 -10.54 -17.13
CA ALA A 226 -2.37 -9.66 -16.67
C ALA A 226 -1.16 -10.44 -16.14
N VAL A 227 -1.39 -11.45 -15.28
CA VAL A 227 -0.34 -12.32 -14.74
C VAL A 227 0.30 -13.15 -15.84
N GLY A 228 -0.50 -13.71 -16.76
CA GLY A 228 0.01 -14.46 -17.92
C GLY A 228 0.91 -13.59 -18.81
N PHE A 229 0.51 -12.35 -19.06
CA PHE A 229 1.31 -11.39 -19.82
C PHE A 229 2.61 -11.02 -19.09
N ALA A 230 2.56 -10.74 -17.78
CA ALA A 230 3.74 -10.47 -16.97
C ALA A 230 4.78 -11.60 -17.07
N ASN A 231 4.31 -12.85 -16.98
CA ASN A 231 5.18 -14.03 -17.10
C ASN A 231 5.75 -14.19 -18.52
N LEU A 232 4.98 -13.87 -19.55
CA LEU A 232 5.42 -13.96 -20.95
C LEU A 232 6.57 -12.97 -21.26
N ILE A 233 6.49 -11.74 -20.73
CA ILE A 233 7.50 -10.70 -20.98
C ILE A 233 8.68 -10.76 -20.02
N LYS A 234 8.58 -11.53 -18.93
CA LYS A 234 9.60 -11.65 -17.88
C LYS A 234 11.03 -11.88 -18.40
N PRO A 235 11.27 -12.69 -19.46
CA PRO A 235 12.62 -12.85 -20.01
C PRO A 235 13.25 -11.58 -20.58
N VAL A 236 12.43 -10.58 -20.94
CA VAL A 236 12.86 -9.30 -21.52
C VAL A 236 12.79 -8.18 -20.47
N VAL A 237 11.69 -8.12 -19.71
CA VAL A 237 11.47 -7.11 -18.66
C VAL A 237 10.72 -7.76 -17.49
N ASP A 238 11.31 -7.73 -16.29
CA ASP A 238 10.69 -8.26 -15.08
C ASP A 238 9.79 -7.20 -14.41
N ILE A 239 8.52 -7.17 -14.84
CA ILE A 239 7.49 -6.29 -14.26
C ILE A 239 6.64 -7.09 -13.30
N SER A 240 6.40 -6.54 -12.10
CA SER A 240 5.55 -7.17 -11.09
C SER A 240 4.17 -7.52 -11.67
N PRO A 241 3.67 -8.76 -11.47
CA PRO A 241 2.33 -9.15 -11.88
C PRO A 241 1.24 -8.25 -11.29
N PHE A 242 1.45 -7.68 -10.10
CA PHE A 242 0.53 -6.72 -9.48
C PHE A 242 0.44 -5.40 -10.26
N VAL A 243 1.59 -4.89 -10.73
CA VAL A 243 1.62 -3.71 -11.60
C VAL A 243 0.86 -4.00 -12.89
N MET A 244 1.07 -5.19 -13.48
CA MET A 244 0.30 -5.59 -14.67
C MET A 244 -1.19 -5.73 -14.42
N CYS A 245 -1.63 -6.24 -13.27
CA CYS A 245 -3.04 -6.26 -12.88
C CYS A 245 -3.66 -4.86 -12.88
N LEU A 246 -2.93 -3.85 -12.39
CA LEU A 246 -3.38 -2.46 -12.43
C LEU A 246 -3.55 -1.97 -13.89
N PHE A 247 -2.55 -2.18 -14.74
CA PHE A 247 -2.60 -1.79 -16.16
C PHE A 247 -3.74 -2.48 -16.92
N PHE A 248 -3.88 -3.80 -16.76
CA PHE A 248 -4.95 -4.56 -17.40
C PHE A 248 -6.33 -4.18 -16.87
N GLY A 249 -6.45 -3.82 -15.59
CA GLY A 249 -7.69 -3.26 -15.02
C GLY A 249 -8.12 -1.98 -15.73
N VAL A 250 -7.18 -1.06 -15.97
CA VAL A 250 -7.43 0.18 -16.74
C VAL A 250 -7.86 -0.16 -18.17
N ILE A 251 -7.06 -0.98 -18.87
CA ILE A 251 -7.34 -1.34 -20.28
C ILE A 251 -8.70 -2.02 -20.41
N ALA A 252 -9.00 -3.00 -19.56
CA ALA A 252 -10.25 -3.74 -19.62
C ALA A 252 -11.47 -2.86 -19.31
N GLN A 253 -11.35 -1.89 -18.40
CA GLN A 253 -12.42 -0.94 -18.09
C GLN A 253 -12.65 0.05 -19.25
N GLU A 254 -11.59 0.56 -19.87
CA GLU A 254 -11.66 1.49 -21.01
C GLU A 254 -12.22 0.81 -22.26
N LEU A 255 -11.83 -0.44 -22.51
CA LEU A 255 -12.39 -1.27 -23.58
C LEU A 255 -13.88 -1.59 -23.35
N GLY A 256 -14.38 -1.48 -22.12
CA GLY A 256 -15.75 -1.86 -21.74
C GLY A 256 -15.90 -3.33 -21.40
N PHE A 257 -14.79 -4.08 -21.32
CA PHE A 257 -14.83 -5.46 -20.84
C PHE A 257 -15.21 -5.50 -19.37
N VAL A 258 -14.54 -4.77 -18.47
CA VAL A 258 -14.84 -4.79 -17.03
C VAL A 258 -15.58 -3.52 -16.60
N GLU A 259 -16.53 -3.68 -15.67
CA GLU A 259 -17.26 -2.58 -15.05
C GLU A 259 -16.31 -1.66 -14.24
N GLN A 260 -16.72 -0.42 -14.00
CA GLN A 260 -16.05 0.42 -13.01
C GLN A 260 -16.42 -0.08 -11.60
N ARG A 261 -15.44 -0.14 -10.69
CA ARG A 261 -15.64 -0.61 -9.31
C ARG A 261 -16.24 -2.04 -9.19
N PRO A 262 -15.72 -3.06 -9.90
CA PRO A 262 -16.36 -4.38 -9.99
C PRO A 262 -16.55 -5.08 -8.63
N LEU A 263 -15.57 -4.99 -7.71
CA LEU A 263 -15.68 -5.60 -6.39
C LEU A 263 -16.70 -4.90 -5.46
N ASN A 264 -16.98 -3.61 -5.68
CA ASN A 264 -18.07 -2.94 -4.98
C ASN A 264 -19.42 -3.38 -5.56
N LEU A 265 -19.53 -3.47 -6.89
CA LEU A 265 -20.75 -3.97 -7.55
C LEU A 265 -21.09 -5.41 -7.16
N SER A 266 -20.07 -6.25 -6.91
CA SER A 266 -20.24 -7.63 -6.47
C SER A 266 -20.32 -7.80 -4.95
N SER A 267 -20.29 -6.71 -4.18
CA SER A 267 -20.24 -6.69 -2.70
C SER A 267 -19.10 -7.54 -2.11
N SER A 268 -18.03 -7.75 -2.86
CA SER A 268 -16.90 -8.61 -2.46
C SER A 268 -15.73 -7.81 -1.88
N PHE A 269 -15.67 -6.51 -2.16
CA PHE A 269 -14.54 -5.64 -1.81
C PHE A 269 -14.15 -5.71 -0.32
N GLY A 270 -15.12 -5.47 0.58
CA GLY A 270 -14.87 -5.41 2.02
C GLY A 270 -14.30 -6.72 2.57
N PHE A 271 -14.84 -7.86 2.16
CA PHE A 271 -14.37 -9.17 2.61
C PHE A 271 -12.94 -9.47 2.16
N LEU A 272 -12.59 -9.14 0.90
CA LEU A 272 -11.23 -9.33 0.39
C LEU A 272 -10.22 -8.42 1.08
N ILE A 273 -10.59 -7.16 1.34
CA ILE A 273 -9.75 -6.21 2.10
C ILE A 273 -9.54 -6.69 3.54
N THR A 274 -10.57 -7.21 4.20
CA THR A 274 -10.46 -7.77 5.56
C THR A 274 -9.40 -8.87 5.65
N GLY A 275 -9.47 -9.85 4.75
CA GLY A 275 -8.49 -10.94 4.73
C GLY A 275 -7.09 -10.43 4.49
N LEU A 276 -6.93 -9.50 3.55
CA LEU A 276 -5.63 -8.93 3.23
C LEU A 276 -5.04 -8.10 4.38
N MET A 277 -5.86 -7.29 5.08
CA MET A 277 -5.43 -6.56 6.27
C MET A 277 -5.00 -7.50 7.39
N ALA A 278 -5.77 -8.57 7.65
CA ALA A 278 -5.40 -9.59 8.62
C ALA A 278 -4.04 -10.23 8.27
N PHE A 279 -3.82 -10.56 7.00
CA PHE A 279 -2.55 -11.11 6.52
C PHE A 279 -1.37 -10.16 6.74
N ILE A 280 -1.52 -8.86 6.49
CA ILE A 280 -0.47 -7.88 6.77
C ILE A 280 -0.09 -7.90 8.26
N PHE A 281 -1.08 -7.93 9.16
CA PHE A 281 -0.82 -7.97 10.59
C PHE A 281 -0.31 -9.31 11.10
N ALA A 282 -0.55 -10.42 10.40
CA ALA A 282 0.09 -11.71 10.70
C ALA A 282 1.63 -11.60 10.70
N GLY A 283 2.19 -10.70 9.89
CA GLY A 283 3.62 -10.41 9.88
C GLY A 283 4.19 -9.94 11.22
N LEU A 284 3.35 -9.37 12.10
CA LEU A 284 3.74 -8.89 13.43
C LEU A 284 4.06 -10.03 14.41
N ALA A 285 3.60 -11.26 14.15
CA ALA A 285 3.81 -12.41 15.03
C ALA A 285 5.29 -12.73 15.26
N LYS A 286 6.17 -12.30 14.34
CA LYS A 286 7.63 -12.48 14.42
C LYS A 286 8.34 -11.43 15.28
N ALA A 287 7.69 -10.32 15.63
CA ALA A 287 8.29 -9.26 16.44
C ALA A 287 8.09 -9.55 17.92
N THR A 288 9.08 -10.15 18.59
CA THR A 288 9.00 -10.44 20.04
C THR A 288 9.48 -9.26 20.89
N PRO A 289 9.04 -9.14 22.16
CA PRO A 289 9.51 -8.09 23.07
C PRO A 289 11.02 -8.12 23.27
N SER A 290 11.62 -9.32 23.36
CA SER A 290 13.06 -9.49 23.54
C SER A 290 13.86 -9.06 22.30
N MET A 291 13.36 -9.38 21.09
CA MET A 291 13.94 -8.88 19.85
C MET A 291 13.91 -7.35 19.86
N LEU A 292 12.73 -6.73 20.08
CA LEU A 292 12.59 -5.28 20.09
C LEU A 292 13.50 -4.61 21.13
N ALA A 293 13.57 -5.14 22.36
CA ALA A 293 14.41 -4.56 23.40
C ALA A 293 15.90 -4.52 23.03
N LYS A 294 16.41 -5.56 22.36
CA LYS A 294 17.82 -5.66 21.95
C LYS A 294 18.21 -4.67 20.87
N ILE A 295 17.32 -4.42 19.91
CA ILE A 295 17.63 -3.62 18.71
C ILE A 295 16.85 -2.29 18.65
N ALA A 296 16.14 -1.91 19.71
CA ALA A 296 15.28 -0.72 19.75
C ALA A 296 16.03 0.55 19.31
N ILE A 297 17.26 0.74 19.79
CA ILE A 297 18.06 1.94 19.50
C ILE A 297 18.47 1.99 18.01
N PRO A 298 19.16 0.97 17.46
CA PRO A 298 19.45 0.92 16.02
C PRO A 298 18.20 1.03 15.14
N LEU A 299 17.14 0.31 15.50
CA LEU A 299 15.87 0.29 14.77
C LEU A 299 15.25 1.69 14.70
N ALA A 300 15.04 2.33 15.85
CA ALA A 300 14.42 3.65 15.92
C ALA A 300 15.28 4.69 15.20
N GLY A 301 16.60 4.65 15.39
CA GLY A 301 17.53 5.57 14.75
C GLY A 301 17.52 5.45 13.22
N ILE A 302 17.59 4.22 12.69
CA ILE A 302 17.59 3.98 11.24
C ILE A 302 16.26 4.39 10.62
N ILE A 303 15.13 4.06 11.26
CA ILE A 303 13.81 4.50 10.78
C ILE A 303 13.73 6.03 10.76
N VAL A 304 14.13 6.71 11.84
CA VAL A 304 14.08 8.18 11.91
C VAL A 304 14.96 8.82 10.83
N ILE A 305 16.21 8.35 10.69
CA ILE A 305 17.15 8.87 9.69
C ILE A 305 16.63 8.61 8.27
N GLY A 306 16.16 7.40 7.98
CA GLY A 306 15.64 7.03 6.68
C GLY A 306 14.38 7.80 6.30
N VAL A 307 13.41 7.90 7.22
CA VAL A 307 12.19 8.68 7.02
C VAL A 307 12.49 10.17 6.85
N PHE A 308 13.47 10.70 7.59
CA PHE A 308 13.90 12.08 7.40
C PHE A 308 14.53 12.31 6.03
N GLY A 309 15.43 11.42 5.59
CA GLY A 309 16.04 11.49 4.25
C GLY A 309 14.99 11.41 3.14
N MET A 310 14.04 10.49 3.29
CA MET A 310 12.87 10.37 2.42
C MET A 310 12.06 11.67 2.37
N ALA A 311 11.74 12.24 3.53
CA ALA A 311 10.94 13.46 3.63
C ALA A 311 11.61 14.62 2.89
N VAL A 312 12.90 14.85 3.14
CA VAL A 312 13.65 15.95 2.53
C VAL A 312 13.66 15.81 1.01
N LEU A 313 14.09 14.67 0.46
CA LEU A 313 14.23 14.55 -0.99
C LEU A 313 12.88 14.47 -1.72
N SER A 314 11.90 13.73 -1.19
CA SER A 314 10.57 13.61 -1.80
C SER A 314 9.85 14.97 -1.86
N MET A 315 9.89 15.76 -0.77
CA MET A 315 9.28 17.09 -0.75
C MET A 315 9.96 18.07 -1.71
N LEU A 316 11.28 17.99 -1.86
CA LEU A 316 12.04 18.86 -2.77
C LEU A 316 11.73 18.55 -4.24
N ILE A 317 11.78 17.27 -4.63
CA ILE A 317 11.51 16.89 -6.03
C ILE A 317 10.03 17.05 -6.37
N GLY A 318 9.15 16.70 -5.44
CA GLY A 318 7.71 16.79 -5.64
C GLY A 318 7.25 18.21 -5.92
N LYS A 319 7.80 19.20 -5.19
CA LYS A 319 7.56 20.61 -5.48
C LYS A 319 7.95 21.00 -6.90
N LYS A 320 9.07 20.48 -7.42
CA LYS A 320 9.51 20.73 -8.81
C LYS A 320 8.60 20.06 -9.85
N LEU A 321 7.97 18.94 -9.49
CA LEU A 321 7.06 18.20 -10.37
C LEU A 321 5.61 18.71 -10.30
N GLY A 322 5.32 19.67 -9.42
CA GLY A 322 3.99 20.27 -9.25
C GLY A 322 3.12 19.61 -8.19
N TYR A 323 3.69 18.77 -7.32
CA TYR A 323 3.01 18.24 -6.15
C TYR A 323 3.29 19.11 -4.91
N THR A 324 2.35 19.09 -3.97
CA THR A 324 2.56 19.66 -2.64
C THR A 324 3.57 18.83 -1.85
N LYS A 325 4.15 19.41 -0.80
CA LYS A 325 5.09 18.69 0.06
C LYS A 325 4.41 17.51 0.75
N GLU A 326 3.16 17.72 1.17
CA GLU A 326 2.30 16.77 1.84
C GLU A 326 2.03 15.56 0.94
N MET A 327 1.53 15.79 -0.29
CA MET A 327 1.29 14.70 -1.24
C MET A 327 2.59 13.97 -1.58
N SER A 328 3.67 14.71 -1.78
CA SER A 328 4.96 14.11 -2.16
C SER A 328 5.53 13.21 -1.06
N PHE A 329 5.43 13.66 0.19
CA PHE A 329 5.86 12.86 1.31
C PHE A 329 4.91 11.67 1.57
N ALA A 330 3.60 11.84 1.41
CA ALA A 330 2.63 10.74 1.49
C ALA A 330 2.92 9.65 0.44
N ILE A 331 3.23 10.04 -0.80
CA ILE A 331 3.66 9.12 -1.87
C ILE A 331 4.92 8.37 -1.45
N ALA A 332 5.92 9.06 -0.89
CA ALA A 332 7.16 8.40 -0.51
C ALA A 332 6.99 7.45 0.69
N LEU A 333 6.15 7.82 1.66
CA LEU A 333 5.85 7.02 2.86
C LEU A 333 5.21 5.67 2.53
N THR A 334 4.60 5.50 1.34
CA THR A 334 4.06 4.19 0.93
C THR A 334 5.13 3.11 0.84
N ALA A 335 6.42 3.48 0.74
CA ALA A 335 7.53 2.52 0.83
C ALA A 335 7.53 1.74 2.15
N LEU A 336 7.01 2.30 3.24
CA LEU A 336 7.06 1.69 4.56
C LEU A 336 5.99 0.61 4.80
N TYR A 337 4.98 0.49 3.93
CA TYR A 337 3.86 -0.44 4.17
C TYR A 337 3.09 -0.89 2.91
N GLY A 338 3.00 -0.05 1.87
CA GLY A 338 2.33 -0.40 0.62
C GLY A 338 0.81 -0.62 0.71
N PHE A 339 0.32 -1.57 -0.07
CA PHE A 339 -1.10 -1.95 -0.15
C PHE A 339 -1.39 -3.16 0.75
N PRO A 340 -2.56 -3.24 1.43
CA PRO A 340 -3.71 -2.32 1.45
C PRO A 340 -3.68 -1.09 2.39
N PRO A 341 -2.73 -0.91 3.34
CA PRO A 341 -2.83 0.24 4.26
C PRO A 341 -2.84 1.60 3.54
N ASN A 342 -2.15 1.77 2.41
CA ASN A 342 -2.24 3.01 1.62
C ASN A 342 -3.67 3.34 1.17
N TYR A 343 -4.46 2.35 0.78
CA TYR A 343 -5.86 2.52 0.42
C TYR A 343 -6.68 2.94 1.64
N ILE A 344 -6.57 2.20 2.75
CA ILE A 344 -7.33 2.46 3.98
C ILE A 344 -7.06 3.87 4.49
N LEU A 345 -5.78 4.26 4.59
CA LEU A 345 -5.39 5.60 5.04
C LEU A 345 -5.96 6.71 4.14
N THR A 346 -6.02 6.48 2.84
CA THR A 346 -6.59 7.43 1.88
C THR A 346 -8.11 7.51 2.02
N GLU A 347 -8.77 6.38 2.18
CA GLU A 347 -10.22 6.33 2.39
C GLU A 347 -10.63 7.01 3.70
N GLU A 348 -9.92 6.71 4.78
CA GLU A 348 -10.14 7.31 6.10
C GLU A 348 -9.94 8.81 6.09
N ALA A 349 -8.83 9.28 5.49
CA ALA A 349 -8.56 10.71 5.37
C ALA A 349 -9.66 11.42 4.57
N SER A 350 -10.08 10.83 3.45
CA SER A 350 -11.14 11.38 2.60
C SER A 350 -12.45 11.44 3.36
N LYS A 351 -12.89 10.31 3.94
CA LYS A 351 -14.14 10.21 4.70
C LYS A 351 -14.16 11.15 5.92
N ALA A 352 -13.03 11.36 6.59
CA ALA A 352 -12.96 12.20 7.77
C ALA A 352 -13.04 13.71 7.45
N LEU A 353 -12.77 14.11 6.21
CA LEU A 353 -12.76 15.51 5.77
C LEU A 353 -14.06 15.93 5.08
N THR A 354 -14.79 14.98 4.50
CA THR A 354 -15.88 15.25 3.55
C THR A 354 -17.24 15.13 4.20
N GLU A 355 -18.20 15.90 3.70
CA GLU A 355 -19.61 15.85 4.15
C GLU A 355 -20.52 15.14 3.14
N THR A 356 -20.12 15.09 1.87
CA THR A 356 -20.89 14.47 0.78
C THR A 356 -20.10 13.36 0.08
N ASP A 357 -20.81 12.45 -0.58
CA ASP A 357 -20.18 11.38 -1.38
C ASP A 357 -19.39 11.95 -2.58
N GLU A 358 -19.84 13.06 -3.16
CA GLU A 358 -19.14 13.76 -4.25
C GLU A 358 -17.78 14.31 -3.79
N GLU A 359 -17.72 14.94 -2.61
CA GLU A 359 -16.47 15.42 -2.04
C GLU A 359 -15.52 14.24 -1.73
N LYS A 360 -16.05 13.14 -1.19
CA LYS A 360 -15.29 11.91 -0.92
C LYS A 360 -14.71 11.35 -2.21
N GLU A 361 -15.51 11.25 -3.25
CA GLU A 361 -15.10 10.73 -4.55
C GLU A 361 -14.02 11.61 -5.19
N PHE A 362 -14.18 12.94 -5.17
CA PHE A 362 -13.17 13.88 -5.64
C PHE A 362 -11.82 13.68 -4.92
N LEU A 363 -11.83 13.60 -3.60
CA LEU A 363 -10.61 13.38 -2.81
C LEU A 363 -9.97 12.03 -3.11
N MET A 364 -10.77 10.98 -3.23
CA MET A 364 -10.29 9.64 -3.58
C MET A 364 -9.70 9.61 -4.99
N ASP A 365 -10.34 10.26 -5.96
CA ASP A 365 -9.87 10.34 -7.34
C ASP A 365 -8.54 11.10 -7.46
N GLU A 366 -8.33 12.12 -6.64
CA GLU A 366 -7.07 12.85 -6.63
C GLU A 366 -5.96 12.12 -5.85
N MET A 367 -6.23 11.56 -4.68
CA MET A 367 -5.19 11.03 -3.81
C MET A 367 -4.87 9.56 -4.05
N LEU A 368 -5.90 8.71 -4.22
CA LEU A 368 -5.72 7.25 -4.26
C LEU A 368 -4.81 6.78 -5.39
N PRO A 369 -4.91 7.27 -6.65
CA PRO A 369 -4.05 6.81 -7.73
C PRO A 369 -2.56 7.01 -7.40
N LYS A 370 -2.24 8.16 -6.80
CA LYS A 370 -0.88 8.54 -6.43
C LYS A 370 -0.36 7.63 -5.31
N MET A 371 -1.20 7.34 -4.30
CA MET A 371 -0.85 6.47 -3.18
C MET A 371 -0.65 5.00 -3.60
N LEU A 372 -1.46 4.50 -4.54
CA LEU A 372 -1.34 3.13 -5.06
C LEU A 372 -0.09 2.97 -5.93
N VAL A 373 0.12 3.88 -6.89
CA VAL A 373 1.29 3.81 -7.78
C VAL A 373 2.59 3.99 -7.00
N GLY A 374 2.63 4.92 -6.04
CA GLY A 374 3.76 5.04 -5.12
C GLY A 374 4.08 3.71 -4.43
N GLY A 375 3.07 3.11 -3.78
CA GLY A 375 3.24 1.86 -3.04
C GLY A 375 3.68 0.68 -3.90
N PHE A 376 3.10 0.49 -5.09
CA PHE A 376 3.51 -0.61 -5.96
C PHE A 376 4.92 -0.41 -6.51
N THR A 377 5.28 0.81 -6.89
CA THR A 377 6.62 1.13 -7.39
C THR A 377 7.66 0.76 -6.34
N THR A 378 7.48 1.24 -5.11
CA THR A 378 8.44 1.05 -4.03
C THR A 378 8.48 -0.41 -3.57
N VAL A 379 7.31 -1.00 -3.30
CA VAL A 379 7.25 -2.25 -2.56
C VAL A 379 7.58 -3.48 -3.40
N THR A 380 7.34 -3.43 -4.71
CA THR A 380 7.52 -4.60 -5.58
C THR A 380 8.84 -4.60 -6.32
N ILE A 381 9.17 -3.51 -7.01
CA ILE A 381 10.34 -3.44 -7.91
C ILE A 381 11.56 -2.96 -7.13
N VAL A 382 11.42 -1.82 -6.46
CA VAL A 382 12.57 -1.13 -5.88
C VAL A 382 13.12 -1.89 -4.69
N SER A 383 12.27 -2.50 -3.87
CA SER A 383 12.71 -3.27 -2.69
C SER A 383 13.66 -4.41 -3.05
N VAL A 384 13.38 -5.16 -4.11
CA VAL A 384 14.22 -6.26 -4.60
C VAL A 384 15.53 -5.73 -5.19
N ILE A 385 15.46 -4.65 -5.97
CA ILE A 385 16.65 -4.02 -6.56
C ILE A 385 17.58 -3.48 -5.46
N VAL A 386 17.03 -2.77 -4.48
CA VAL A 386 17.79 -2.22 -3.36
C VAL A 386 18.42 -3.35 -2.54
N ALA A 387 17.67 -4.39 -2.19
CA ALA A 387 18.23 -5.55 -1.48
C ALA A 387 19.34 -6.25 -2.28
N GLY A 388 19.13 -6.44 -3.60
CA GLY A 388 20.12 -7.04 -4.49
C GLY A 388 21.39 -6.19 -4.66
N ILE A 389 21.31 -4.86 -4.56
CA ILE A 389 22.49 -3.99 -4.52
C ILE A 389 23.17 -4.10 -3.16
N PHE A 390 22.41 -4.00 -2.08
CA PHE A 390 22.93 -3.92 -0.71
C PHE A 390 23.54 -5.23 -0.22
N ILE A 391 23.07 -6.39 -0.67
CA ILE A 391 23.69 -7.67 -0.30
C ILE A 391 25.15 -7.76 -0.79
N ASN A 392 25.49 -7.10 -1.91
CA ASN A 392 26.86 -7.03 -2.42
C ASN A 392 27.74 -6.01 -1.66
N LEU A 393 27.18 -5.31 -0.67
CA LEU A 393 27.90 -4.38 0.20
C LEU A 393 28.26 -5.01 1.56
N LEU A 394 27.85 -6.26 1.80
CA LEU A 394 28.14 -7.03 3.01
C LEU A 394 29.46 -7.79 2.92
#